data_AF-A0A914PW58-F1
#
_entry.id   AF-A0A914PW58-F1
#
_cell.length_a   1.000
_cell.length_b   1.000
_cell.length_c   1.000
_cell.angle_alpha   90.00
_cell.angle_beta   90.00
_cell.angle_gamma   90.00
#
_symmetry.space_group_name_H-M   'P 1'
#
loop_
_entity.id
_entity.type
_entity.pdbx_description
1 polymer ?
#
loop_
_entity_poly.entity_id
_entity_poly.type
_entity_poly.pdbx_seq_one_letter_code
_entity_poly.pdbx_strand_id
1 'polypeptide(L)'
;MANLYLKVFDDVIVVVEESPADCSSAIKKLNTLGKTHRPFGLKYDDFQKLEEPFLSMVGELLGDRYTDKAENLFRKFFQFCLRYIVEGFQT
;
A
#
# COMPACT_ATOMS: atom_id res chain seq x y z
N MET A 1 -2.29 11.73 -11.74
CA MET A 1 -1.61 11.50 -10.45
C MET A 1 -2.23 10.35 -9.66
N ALA A 2 -3.55 10.29 -9.44
CA ALA A 2 -4.21 9.18 -8.72
C ALA A 2 -3.93 7.76 -9.30
N ASN A 3 -3.85 7.63 -10.63
CA ASN A 3 -3.61 6.34 -11.29
C ASN A 3 -2.26 5.68 -10.94
N LEU A 4 -1.22 6.47 -10.65
CA LEU A 4 0.10 5.93 -10.26
C LEU A 4 0.08 5.34 -8.85
N TYR A 5 -0.68 5.95 -7.95
CA TYR A 5 -0.86 5.48 -6.58
C TYR A 5 -1.58 4.12 -6.55
N LEU A 6 -2.71 4.02 -7.26
CA LEU A 6 -3.47 2.77 -7.37
C LEU A 6 -2.69 1.65 -8.04
N LYS A 7 -1.90 1.97 -9.07
CA LYS A 7 -1.06 0.98 -9.76
C LYS A 7 -0.07 0.28 -8.82
N VAL A 8 0.45 0.97 -7.80
CA VAL A 8 1.36 0.34 -6.82
C VAL A 8 0.64 -0.78 -6.08
N PHE A 9 -0.58 -0.53 -5.60
CA PHE A 9 -1.36 -1.54 -4.87
C PHE A 9 -1.79 -2.68 -5.78
N ASP A 10 -2.25 -2.37 -7.00
CA ASP A 10 -2.61 -3.37 -8.00
C ASP A 10 -1.44 -4.30 -8.32
N ASP A 11 -0.26 -3.73 -8.64
CA ASP A 11 0.95 -4.51 -8.90
C ASP A 11 1.35 -5.39 -7.69
N VAL A 12 1.10 -4.94 -6.45
CA VAL A 12 1.42 -5.72 -5.25
C VAL A 12 0.41 -6.85 -5.04
N ILE A 13 -0.88 -6.59 -5.24
CA ILE A 13 -1.93 -7.62 -5.16
C ILE A 13 -1.66 -8.71 -6.18
N VAL A 14 -1.39 -8.36 -7.45
CA VAL A 14 -1.09 -9.33 -8.52
C VAL A 14 0.05 -10.25 -8.11
N VAL A 15 1.16 -9.70 -7.61
CA VAL A 15 2.33 -10.49 -7.19
C VAL A 15 2.00 -11.41 -6.00
N VAL A 16 1.20 -10.94 -5.05
CA VAL A 16 0.77 -11.76 -3.90
C VAL A 16 -0.21 -12.85 -4.33
N GLU A 17 -1.11 -12.58 -5.27
CA GLU A 17 -2.05 -13.57 -5.80
C GLU A 17 -1.36 -14.66 -6.61
N GLU A 18 -0.33 -14.31 -7.39
CA GLU A 18 0.48 -15.27 -8.15
C GLU A 18 1.25 -16.24 -7.24
N SER A 19 1.71 -15.77 -6.07
CA SER A 19 2.43 -16.60 -5.09
C SER A 19 2.06 -16.23 -3.64
N PRO A 20 0.90 -16.70 -3.13
CA PRO A 20 0.41 -16.30 -1.80
C PRO A 20 1.32 -16.72 -0.65
N ALA A 21 2.15 -17.74 -0.85
CA ALA A 21 3.12 -18.22 0.13
C ALA A 21 4.46 -17.47 0.09
N ASP A 22 4.73 -16.67 -0.95
CA ASP A 22 5.98 -15.93 -1.11
C ASP A 22 5.74 -14.48 -1.52
N CYS A 23 5.80 -13.59 -0.52
CA CYS A 23 5.68 -12.16 -0.71
C CYS A 23 6.99 -11.46 -1.06
N SER A 24 8.11 -12.17 -1.27
CA SER A 24 9.45 -11.57 -1.40
C SER A 24 9.54 -10.56 -2.56
N SER A 25 8.91 -10.88 -3.68
CA SER A 25 8.87 -9.98 -4.85
C SER A 25 8.08 -8.70 -4.58
N ALA A 26 6.92 -8.80 -3.91
CA ALA A 26 6.13 -7.65 -3.50
C ALA A 26 6.89 -6.78 -2.49
N ILE A 27 7.53 -7.41 -1.49
CA ILE A 27 8.37 -6.73 -0.49
C ILE A 27 9.52 -5.98 -1.16
N LYS A 28 10.22 -6.61 -2.11
CA LYS A 28 11.33 -5.97 -2.84
C LYS A 28 10.85 -4.73 -3.63
N LYS A 29 9.66 -4.81 -4.23
CA LYS A 29 9.05 -3.71 -4.98
C LYS A 29 8.69 -2.54 -4.06
N LEU A 30 8.05 -2.81 -2.92
CA LEU A 30 7.71 -1.82 -1.90
C LEU A 30 8.95 -1.16 -1.30
N ASN A 31 9.98 -1.95 -0.98
CA ASN A 31 11.27 -1.44 -0.51
C ASN A 31 11.92 -0.51 -1.53
N THR A 32 11.92 -0.90 -2.81
CA THR A 32 12.47 -0.06 -3.89
C THR A 32 11.70 1.25 -4.01
N LEU A 33 10.37 1.21 -3.91
CA LEU A 33 9.54 2.41 -3.90
C LEU A 33 9.84 3.33 -2.70
N GLY A 34 10.06 2.77 -1.51
CA GLY A 34 10.51 3.54 -0.34
C GLY A 34 11.79 4.32 -0.62
N LYS A 35 12.78 3.67 -1.24
CA LYS A 35 14.06 4.30 -1.60
C LYS A 35 13.90 5.48 -2.54
N THR A 36 12.98 5.39 -3.52
CA THR A 36 12.77 6.49 -4.48
C THR A 36 12.24 7.76 -3.82
N HIS A 37 11.66 7.67 -2.62
CA HIS A 37 11.05 8.79 -1.92
C HIS A 37 12.00 9.61 -1.04
N ARG A 38 13.21 9.10 -0.75
CA ARG A 38 14.22 9.80 0.09
C ARG A 38 14.56 11.22 -0.34
N PRO A 39 14.74 11.51 -1.64
CA PRO A 39 15.16 12.84 -2.07
C PRO A 39 14.10 13.93 -1.83
N PHE A 40 12.86 13.56 -1.50
CA PHE A 40 11.74 14.50 -1.40
C PHE A 40 11.52 15.09 0.00
N GLY A 41 12.38 14.79 0.98
CA GLY A 41 12.28 15.36 2.32
C GLY A 41 11.06 14.90 3.13
N LEU A 42 10.46 13.77 2.74
CA LEU A 42 9.31 13.17 3.42
C LEU A 42 9.70 12.60 4.79
N LYS A 43 8.72 12.49 5.69
CA LYS A 43 8.85 11.82 6.99
C LYS A 43 7.99 10.56 7.03
N TYR A 44 8.26 9.69 7.99
CA TYR A 44 7.44 8.50 8.26
C TYR A 44 5.94 8.84 8.32
N ASP A 45 5.59 9.87 9.11
CA ASP A 45 4.21 10.32 9.31
C ASP A 45 3.52 10.75 8.00
N ASP A 46 4.28 11.14 6.97
CA ASP A 46 3.70 11.56 5.70
C ASP A 46 3.16 10.36 4.90
N PHE A 47 3.77 9.18 5.02
CA PHE A 47 3.26 7.96 4.40
C PHE A 47 2.01 7.43 5.13
N GLN A 48 1.99 7.52 6.47
CA GLN A 48 0.87 7.06 7.28
C GLN A 48 -0.42 7.85 7.01
N LYS A 49 -0.31 9.14 6.68
CA LYS A 49 -1.47 9.99 6.30
C LYS A 49 -2.26 9.47 5.09
N LEU A 50 -1.72 8.52 4.32
CA LEU A 50 -2.38 7.95 3.14
C LEU A 50 -3.35 6.81 3.47
N GLU A 51 -3.39 6.30 4.71
CA GLU A 51 -4.26 5.19 5.12
C GLU A 51 -5.74 5.56 5.00
N GLU A 52 -6.16 6.66 5.63
CA GLU A 52 -7.57 7.07 5.63
C GLU A 52 -8.08 7.48 4.22
N PRO A 53 -7.33 8.25 3.41
CA PRO A 53 -7.70 8.48 2.01
C PRO A 53 -7.81 7.19 1.18
N PHE A 54 -6.94 6.20 1.43
CA PHE A 54 -7.04 4.91 0.77
C PHE A 54 -8.31 4.16 1.13
N LEU A 55 -8.65 4.10 2.42
CA LEU A 55 -9.86 3.43 2.90
C LEU A 55 -11.14 4.15 2.45
N SER A 56 -11.16 5.48 2.47
CA SER A 56 -12.26 6.30 1.95
C SER A 56 -12.52 5.99 0.47
N MET A 57 -11.47 5.98 -0.35
CA MET A 57 -11.57 5.64 -1.76
C MET A 57 -12.09 4.21 -1.99
N VAL A 58 -11.60 3.24 -1.23
CA VAL A 58 -12.10 1.85 -1.31
C VAL A 58 -13.58 1.78 -0.91
N GLY A 59 -13.98 2.53 0.12
CA GLY A 59 -15.36 2.64 0.56
C GLY A 59 -16.29 3.20 -0.52
N GLU A 60 -15.87 4.29 -1.17
CA GLU A 60 -16.60 4.87 -2.30
C GLU A 60 -16.74 3.90 -3.47
N LEU A 61 -15.67 3.14 -3.80
CA LEU A 61 -15.68 2.18 -4.89
C LEU A 61 -16.55 0.95 -4.62
N LEU A 62 -16.58 0.48 -3.37
CA LEU A 62 -17.35 -0.71 -2.99
C LEU A 62 -18.81 -0.40 -2.63
N GLY A 63 -19.13 0.86 -2.27
CA GLY A 63 -20.47 1.28 -1.89
C GLY A 63 -21.05 0.37 -0.81
N ASP A 64 -22.23 -0.19 -1.04
CA ASP A 64 -22.92 -1.09 -0.12
C ASP A 64 -22.14 -2.39 0.21
N ARG A 65 -21.10 -2.72 -0.56
CA ARG A 65 -20.23 -3.87 -0.29
C ARG A 65 -19.10 -3.54 0.70
N TYR A 66 -18.90 -2.27 1.04
CA TYR A 66 -17.94 -1.85 2.04
C TYR A 66 -18.46 -2.12 3.44
N THR A 67 -18.08 -3.28 3.97
CA THR A 67 -18.40 -3.73 5.33
C THR A 67 -17.21 -3.52 6.25
N ASP A 68 -17.42 -3.57 7.58
CA ASP A 68 -16.33 -3.58 8.57
C ASP A 68 -15.28 -4.66 8.27
N LYS A 69 -15.71 -5.81 7.74
CA LYS A 69 -14.80 -6.87 7.32
C LYS A 69 -13.96 -6.45 6.12
N ALA A 70 -14.57 -5.81 5.11
CA ALA A 70 -13.85 -5.31 3.95
C ALA A 70 -12.85 -4.22 4.36
N GLU A 71 -13.27 -3.23 5.15
CA GLU A 71 -12.39 -2.19 5.70
C GLU A 71 -11.17 -2.81 6.39
N ASN A 72 -11.40 -3.75 7.31
CA ASN A 72 -10.31 -4.39 8.05
C ASN A 72 -9.31 -5.14 7.15
N LEU A 73 -9.77 -5.73 6.04
CA LEU A 73 -8.89 -6.41 5.08
C LEU A 73 -8.04 -5.40 4.31
N PHE A 74 -8.66 -4.34 3.79
CA PHE A 74 -7.95 -3.29 3.07
C PHE A 74 -6.99 -2.51 3.97
N ARG A 75 -7.35 -2.29 5.24
CA ARG A 75 -6.49 -1.68 6.25
C ARG A 75 -5.24 -2.51 6.48
N LYS A 76 -5.39 -3.83 6.68
CA LYS A 76 -4.24 -4.75 6.83
C LYS A 76 -3.35 -4.76 5.59
N PHE A 77 -3.95 -4.76 4.40
CA PHE A 77 -3.21 -4.72 3.14
C PHE A 77 -2.42 -3.41 2.98
N PHE A 78 -3.04 -2.26 3.28
CA PHE A 78 -2.34 -0.98 3.28
C PHE A 78 -1.18 -0.97 4.28
N GLN A 79 -1.41 -1.44 5.51
CA GLN A 79 -0.38 -1.51 6.55
C GLN A 79 0.78 -2.44 6.16
N PHE A 80 0.50 -3.55 5.46
CA PHE A 80 1.54 -4.40 4.86
C PHE A 80 2.38 -3.59 3.86
N CYS A 81 1.76 -2.85 2.94
CA CYS A 81 2.46 -2.02 1.98
C CYS A 81 3.30 -0.94 2.65
N LEU A 82 2.69 -0.20 3.60
CA LEU A 82 3.31 0.89 4.34
C LEU A 82 4.57 0.42 5.08
N ARG A 83 4.50 -0.73 5.76
CA ARG A 83 5.64 -1.30 6.49
C ARG A 83 6.89 -1.41 5.61
N TYR A 84 6.76 -2.02 4.45
CA TYR A 84 7.92 -2.28 3.57
C TYR A 84 8.33 -1.05 2.74
N ILE A 85 7.41 -0.12 2.47
CA ILE A 85 7.78 1.19 1.93
C ILE A 85 8.64 1.95 2.95
N VAL A 86 8.26 1.96 4.23
CA VAL A 86 9.00 2.65 5.29
C VAL A 86 10.35 1.99 5.55
N GLU A 87 10.40 0.66 5.60
CA GLU A 87 11.66 -0.10 5.72
C GLU A 87 12.62 0.30 4.60
N GLY A 88 12.11 0.31 3.37
CA GLY A 88 12.87 0.74 2.19
C GLY A 88 13.18 2.22 2.18
N PHE A 89 12.40 3.08 2.82
CA PHE A 89 12.70 4.50 2.96
C PHE A 89 13.85 4.74 3.95
N GLN A 90 14.01 3.87 4.97
CA GLN A 90 14.99 4.02 6.05
C GLN A 90 16.36 3.33 5.81
N THR A 91 16.50 2.45 4.81
CA THR A 91 17.73 1.65 4.51
C THR A 91 18.67 2.21 3.43
#